data_AF-A0A7S1NXN4-F1
#
_entry.id   AF-A0A7S1NXN4-F1
#
_cell.length_a   1.000
_cell.length_b   1.000
_cell.length_c   1.000
_cell.angle_alpha   90.00
_cell.angle_beta   90.00
_cell.angle_gamma   90.00
#
_symmetry.space_group_name_H-M   'P 1'
#
loop_
_entity.id
_entity.type
_entity.pdbx_description
1 polymer ?
#
loop_
_entity_poly.entity_id
_entity_poly.type
_entity_poly.pdbx_seq_one_letter_code
_entity_poly.pdbx_strand_id
1 'polypeptide(L)'
;TQRDTTPLLHEVAAEVHSDPDQVRQRWRAIEDAFFDKYRRKVGELLEGKVRDGMNGLEAFLGGLGEFEKAAVADVSEARLLQGFTRDDVRRMVKTSLRQKWQVRDACGEVLSGLLSHDVPASIISVSWSQDMIHTILQDACGAPLSLPITCNSFSFREDDQRATGEISSHMTGA
;
A
#
# COMPACT_ATOMS: atom_id res chain seq x y z
N THR A 1 3.04 3.77 -13.35
CA THR A 1 3.79 3.28 -12.16
C THR A 1 4.82 4.27 -11.62
N GLN A 2 4.68 5.58 -11.84
CA GLN A 2 5.74 6.56 -11.56
C GLN A 2 5.73 7.18 -10.14
N ARG A 3 5.01 6.61 -9.17
CA ARG A 3 4.89 7.21 -7.82
C ARG A 3 4.72 6.11 -6.78
N ASP A 4 5.81 5.39 -6.56
CA ASP A 4 5.97 4.52 -5.41
C ASP A 4 5.94 5.36 -4.12
N THR A 5 5.08 5.02 -3.17
CA THR A 5 5.02 5.66 -1.84
C THR A 5 5.95 4.98 -0.83
N THR A 6 6.55 3.85 -1.20
CA THR A 6 7.53 3.11 -0.39
C THR A 6 8.69 3.99 0.10
N PRO A 7 9.28 4.90 -0.72
CA PRO A 7 10.35 5.78 -0.24
C PRO A 7 9.92 6.70 0.91
N LEU A 8 8.64 7.08 0.98
CA LEU A 8 8.12 7.96 2.02
C LEU A 8 7.78 7.18 3.29
N LEU A 9 7.28 5.94 3.15
CA LEU A 9 7.11 5.02 4.27
C LEU A 9 8.46 4.67 4.91
N HIS A 10 9.49 4.48 4.09
CA HIS A 10 10.86 4.24 4.52
C HIS A 10 11.42 5.37 5.40
N GLU A 11 11.29 6.63 4.96
CA GLU A 11 11.81 7.76 5.76
C GLU A 11 11.03 7.95 7.06
N VAL A 12 9.71 7.81 7.01
CA VAL A 12 8.88 7.93 8.22
C VAL A 12 9.17 6.79 9.21
N ALA A 13 9.37 5.57 8.71
CA ALA A 13 9.82 4.45 9.54
C ALA A 13 11.20 4.74 10.16
N ALA A 14 12.14 5.31 9.40
CA ALA A 14 13.45 5.65 9.94
C ALA A 14 13.36 6.75 11.03
N GLU A 15 12.49 7.75 10.88
CA GLU A 15 12.32 8.86 11.83
C GLU A 15 11.78 8.43 13.21
N VAL A 16 10.94 7.38 13.25
CA VAL A 16 10.27 6.96 14.50
C VAL A 16 11.03 5.89 15.29
N HIS A 17 12.09 5.33 14.71
CA HIS A 17 12.94 4.33 15.37
C HIS A 17 14.17 4.97 16.01
N SER A 18 14.68 4.34 17.07
CA SER A 18 15.89 4.81 17.77
C SER A 18 17.18 4.63 16.95
N ASP A 19 17.16 3.75 15.95
CA ASP A 19 18.27 3.51 15.02
C ASP A 19 17.75 3.60 13.57
N PRO A 20 17.70 4.83 13.01
CA PRO A 20 17.23 5.06 11.65
C PRO A 20 18.02 4.28 10.60
N ASP A 21 19.34 4.17 10.75
CA ASP A 21 20.20 3.53 9.74
C ASP A 21 19.98 2.01 9.70
N GLN A 22 19.75 1.38 10.85
CA GLN A 22 19.35 -0.03 10.89
C GLN A 22 18.01 -0.26 10.17
N VAL A 23 17.01 0.62 10.37
CA VAL A 23 15.74 0.52 9.64
C VAL A 23 15.96 0.63 8.13
N ARG A 24 16.75 1.61 7.69
CA ARG A 24 17.07 1.79 6.26
C ARG A 24 17.76 0.57 5.66
N GLN A 25 18.72 -0.01 6.37
CA GLN A 25 19.43 -1.21 5.91
C GLN A 25 18.51 -2.41 5.79
N ARG A 26 17.69 -2.66 6.81
CA ARG A 26 16.73 -3.78 6.81
C ARG A 26 15.67 -3.61 5.73
N TRP A 27 15.19 -2.40 5.53
CA TRP A 27 14.23 -2.08 4.47
C TRP A 27 14.81 -2.38 3.08
N ARG A 28 16.02 -1.89 2.79
CA ARG A 28 16.73 -2.18 1.53
C ARG A 28 16.94 -3.68 1.33
N ALA A 29 17.32 -4.41 2.38
CA ALA A 29 17.49 -5.85 2.27
C ALA A 29 16.19 -6.58 1.89
N ILE A 30 15.04 -6.13 2.39
CA ILE A 30 13.73 -6.67 2.01
C ILE A 30 13.39 -6.29 0.57
N GLU A 31 13.62 -5.03 0.16
CA GLU A 31 13.40 -4.58 -1.22
C GLU A 31 14.25 -5.35 -2.23
N ASP A 32 15.55 -5.51 -1.96
CA ASP A 32 16.47 -6.26 -2.81
C ASP A 32 16.03 -7.72 -2.93
N ALA A 33 15.70 -8.36 -1.79
CA ALA A 33 15.19 -9.73 -1.78
C ALA A 33 13.86 -9.86 -2.54
N PHE A 34 12.97 -8.87 -2.42
CA PHE A 34 11.73 -8.80 -3.18
C PHE A 34 11.99 -8.74 -4.68
N PHE A 35 12.80 -7.78 -5.15
CA PHE A 35 13.06 -7.62 -6.58
C PHE A 35 13.82 -8.81 -7.17
N ASP A 36 14.71 -9.46 -6.41
CA ASP A 36 15.38 -10.67 -6.85
C ASP A 36 14.43 -11.86 -6.97
N LYS A 37 13.59 -12.08 -5.95
CA LYS A 37 12.56 -13.14 -6.01
C LYS A 37 11.55 -12.86 -7.13
N TYR A 38 11.11 -11.60 -7.29
CA TYR A 38 10.16 -11.18 -8.33
C TYR A 38 10.73 -11.41 -9.72
N ARG A 39 11.96 -10.95 -10.00
CA ARG A 39 12.62 -11.16 -11.30
C ARG A 39 12.74 -12.63 -11.64
N ARG A 40 13.13 -13.47 -10.66
CA ARG A 40 13.24 -14.91 -10.86
C ARG A 40 11.87 -15.53 -11.14
N LYS A 41 10.86 -15.20 -10.33
CA LYS A 41 9.49 -15.73 -10.47
C LYS A 41 8.87 -15.35 -11.81
N VAL A 42 9.03 -14.09 -12.22
CA VAL A 42 8.58 -13.61 -13.54
C VAL A 42 9.35 -14.32 -14.64
N GLY A 43 10.66 -14.49 -14.54
CA GLY A 43 11.47 -15.25 -15.51
C GLY A 43 11.00 -16.70 -15.67
N GLU A 44 10.91 -17.44 -14.57
CA GLU A 44 10.45 -18.85 -14.54
C GLU A 44 9.03 -19.00 -15.13
N LEU A 45 8.12 -18.07 -14.83
CA LEU A 45 6.74 -18.13 -15.28
C LEU A 45 6.55 -17.67 -16.73
N LEU A 46 7.32 -16.68 -17.19
CA LEU A 46 7.32 -16.23 -18.59
C LEU A 46 7.92 -17.26 -19.53
N GLU A 47 8.96 -17.97 -19.10
CA GLU A 47 9.60 -19.03 -19.89
C GLU A 47 8.73 -20.30 -19.95
N GLY A 48 7.96 -20.60 -18.90
CA GLY A 48 7.21 -21.86 -18.77
C GLY A 48 5.71 -21.83 -19.06
N LYS A 49 4.97 -20.76 -18.71
CA LYS A 49 3.48 -20.84 -18.59
C LYS A 49 2.67 -19.95 -19.53
N VAL A 50 3.20 -18.85 -20.04
CA VAL A 50 2.42 -17.94 -20.92
C VAL A 50 2.08 -18.59 -22.28
N ARG A 51 2.72 -19.71 -22.62
CA ARG A 51 2.45 -20.47 -23.85
C ARG A 51 1.18 -21.34 -23.81
N ASP A 52 0.58 -21.55 -22.64
CA ASP A 52 -0.60 -22.41 -22.43
C ASP A 52 -1.94 -21.64 -22.47
N GLY A 53 -1.97 -20.42 -23.02
CA GLY A 53 -3.20 -19.64 -23.15
C GLY A 53 -3.79 -19.21 -21.79
N MET A 54 -5.12 -19.27 -21.64
CA MET A 54 -5.83 -18.78 -20.45
C MET A 54 -5.45 -19.49 -19.15
N ASN A 55 -5.21 -20.81 -19.18
CA ASN A 55 -4.80 -21.57 -18.00
C ASN A 55 -3.40 -21.17 -17.54
N GLY A 56 -2.52 -20.86 -18.49
CA GLY A 56 -1.19 -20.30 -18.24
C GLY A 56 -1.25 -18.92 -17.59
N LEU A 57 -2.19 -18.08 -18.04
CA LEU A 57 -2.43 -16.75 -17.50
C LEU A 57 -3.03 -16.79 -16.08
N GLU A 58 -4.01 -17.66 -15.80
CA GLU A 58 -4.54 -17.85 -14.44
C GLU A 58 -3.46 -18.34 -13.47
N ALA A 59 -2.67 -19.34 -13.88
CA ALA A 59 -1.56 -19.82 -13.06
C ALA A 59 -0.48 -18.75 -12.85
N PHE A 60 -0.29 -17.85 -13.83
CA PHE A 60 0.59 -16.68 -13.72
C PHE A 60 0.06 -15.68 -12.69
N LEU A 61 -1.20 -15.27 -12.80
CA LEU A 61 -1.82 -14.30 -11.90
C LEU A 61 -1.94 -14.84 -10.47
N GLY A 62 -2.33 -16.10 -10.29
CA GLY A 62 -2.38 -16.75 -8.98
C GLY A 62 -0.99 -16.85 -8.33
N GLY A 63 0.04 -17.17 -9.12
CA GLY A 63 1.42 -17.22 -8.64
C GLY A 63 1.98 -15.84 -8.23
N LEU A 64 1.56 -14.78 -8.90
CA LEU A 64 1.88 -13.40 -8.51
C LEU A 64 1.14 -12.99 -7.23
N GLY A 65 -0.13 -13.35 -7.08
CA GLY A 65 -0.91 -13.03 -5.87
C GLY A 65 -0.29 -13.62 -4.61
N GLU A 66 0.14 -14.89 -4.64
CA GLU A 66 0.82 -15.52 -3.50
C GLU A 66 2.20 -14.89 -3.22
N PHE A 67 2.90 -14.44 -4.27
CA PHE A 67 4.16 -13.74 -4.12
C PHE A 67 3.99 -12.37 -3.43
N GLU A 68 2.98 -11.60 -3.83
CA GLU A 68 2.68 -10.30 -3.21
C GLU A 68 2.28 -10.45 -1.74
N LYS A 69 1.48 -11.47 -1.40
CA LYS A 69 1.16 -11.79 0.01
C LYS A 69 2.41 -12.07 0.84
N ALA A 70 3.34 -12.86 0.31
CA ALA A 70 4.60 -13.16 1.00
C ALA A 70 5.46 -11.91 1.19
N ALA A 71 5.48 -10.99 0.22
CA ALA A 71 6.20 -9.72 0.35
C ALA A 71 5.65 -8.84 1.48
N VAL A 72 4.31 -8.79 1.64
CA VAL A 72 3.68 -8.08 2.75
C VAL A 72 4.03 -8.73 4.09
N ALA A 73 4.07 -10.07 4.14
CA ALA A 73 4.49 -10.81 5.33
C ALA A 73 5.94 -10.50 5.73
N ASP A 74 6.89 -10.47 4.77
CA ASP A 74 8.30 -10.14 5.01
C ASP A 74 8.44 -8.76 5.71
N VAL A 75 7.67 -7.75 5.28
CA VAL A 75 7.65 -6.41 5.90
C VAL A 75 7.04 -6.43 7.30
N SER A 76 5.93 -7.16 7.46
CA SER A 76 5.22 -7.31 8.74
C SER A 76 6.09 -8.01 9.79
N GLU A 77 6.74 -9.12 9.43
CA GLU A 77 7.65 -9.88 10.29
C GLU A 77 8.88 -9.06 10.71
N ALA A 78 9.38 -8.23 9.80
CA ALA A 78 10.50 -7.35 10.10
C ALA A 78 10.13 -6.22 11.09
N ARG A 79 8.83 -5.95 11.30
CA ARG A 79 8.32 -4.89 12.18
C ARG A 79 8.92 -3.52 11.90
N LEU A 80 9.28 -3.25 10.64
CA LEU A 80 9.87 -1.97 10.24
C LEU A 80 8.89 -0.81 10.42
N LEU A 81 7.61 -1.11 10.30
CA LEU A 81 6.53 -0.19 10.54
C LEU A 81 6.05 -0.21 12.02
N GLN A 82 6.84 -0.71 12.96
CA GLN A 82 6.45 -0.58 14.37
C GLN A 82 6.63 0.86 14.85
N GLY A 83 5.68 1.37 15.64
CA GLY A 83 5.84 2.61 16.39
C GLY A 83 5.34 3.88 15.69
N PHE A 84 5.02 3.86 14.39
CA PHE A 84 4.43 5.02 13.72
C PHE A 84 2.99 5.25 14.20
N THR A 85 2.56 6.51 14.17
CA THR A 85 1.21 6.94 14.55
C THR A 85 0.36 7.27 13.32
N ARG A 86 -0.96 7.37 13.49
CA ARG A 86 -1.86 7.88 12.45
C ARG A 86 -1.46 9.29 11.97
N ASP A 87 -0.91 10.11 12.86
CA ASP A 87 -0.43 11.45 12.51
C ASP A 87 0.84 11.42 11.65
N ASP A 88 1.71 10.43 11.83
CA ASP A 88 2.86 10.21 10.95
C ASP A 88 2.40 9.85 9.53
N VAL A 89 1.43 8.94 9.40
CA VAL A 89 0.80 8.60 8.12
C VAL A 89 0.16 9.84 7.49
N ARG A 90 -0.58 10.62 8.28
CA ARG A 90 -1.23 11.85 7.80
C ARG A 90 -0.22 12.87 7.29
N ARG A 91 0.88 13.06 8.01
CA ARG A 91 1.98 13.96 7.63
C ARG A 91 2.62 13.51 6.31
N MET A 92 2.92 12.21 6.20
CA MET A 92 3.50 11.61 5.00
C MET A 92 2.63 11.84 3.76
N VAL A 93 1.32 11.54 3.87
CA VAL A 93 0.37 11.73 2.78
C VAL A 93 0.30 13.21 2.39
N LYS A 94 0.23 14.12 3.35
CA LYS A 94 0.24 15.57 3.06
C LYS A 94 1.49 16.00 2.32
N THR A 95 2.67 15.56 2.74
CA THR A 95 3.93 15.84 2.05
C THR A 95 3.93 15.29 0.61
N SER A 96 3.43 14.07 0.42
CA SER A 96 3.29 13.41 -0.89
C SER A 96 2.35 14.17 -1.84
N LEU A 97 1.22 14.64 -1.30
CA LEU A 97 0.14 15.25 -2.07
C LEU A 97 0.37 16.74 -2.35
N ARG A 98 1.19 17.44 -1.56
CA ARG A 98 1.56 18.85 -1.81
C ARG A 98 2.06 19.05 -3.24
N GLN A 99 2.79 18.08 -3.78
CA GLN A 99 3.31 18.12 -5.15
C GLN A 99 2.29 17.70 -6.23
N LYS A 100 1.04 17.39 -5.86
CA LYS A 100 0.00 16.81 -6.75
C LYS A 100 -1.37 17.47 -6.60
N TRP A 101 -1.41 18.73 -6.18
CA TRP A 101 -2.65 19.43 -5.83
C TRP A 101 -3.73 19.37 -6.93
N GLN A 102 -3.35 19.42 -8.21
CA GLN A 102 -4.32 19.37 -9.31
C GLN A 102 -5.03 18.01 -9.46
N VAL A 103 -4.32 16.91 -9.21
CA VAL A 103 -4.90 15.55 -9.28
C VAL A 103 -5.88 15.32 -8.13
N ARG A 104 -5.61 15.95 -6.99
CA ARG A 104 -6.42 15.90 -5.78
C ARG A 104 -7.81 16.49 -5.99
N ASP A 105 -7.86 17.69 -6.55
CA ASP A 105 -9.11 18.43 -6.73
C ASP A 105 -9.99 17.71 -7.78
N ALA A 106 -9.41 17.24 -8.88
CA ALA A 106 -10.13 16.46 -9.90
C ALA A 106 -10.71 15.13 -9.35
N CYS A 107 -9.94 14.39 -8.54
CA CYS A 107 -10.45 13.17 -7.90
C CYS A 107 -11.59 13.48 -6.92
N GLY A 108 -11.48 14.57 -6.16
CA GLY A 108 -12.54 15.00 -5.24
C GLY A 108 -13.83 15.37 -5.95
N GLU A 109 -13.74 16.09 -7.08
CA GLU A 109 -14.90 16.44 -7.91
C GLU A 109 -15.59 15.20 -8.48
N VAL A 110 -14.84 14.24 -9.00
CA VAL A 110 -15.40 12.98 -9.53
C VAL A 110 -16.09 12.20 -8.44
N LEU A 111 -15.45 11.98 -7.29
CA LEU A 111 -16.04 11.22 -6.18
C LEU A 111 -17.30 11.91 -5.62
N SER A 112 -17.27 13.24 -5.47
CA SER A 112 -18.44 14.01 -5.04
C SER A 112 -19.57 13.96 -6.07
N GLY A 113 -19.23 14.00 -7.36
CA GLY A 113 -20.16 13.83 -8.47
C GLY A 113 -20.86 12.48 -8.43
N LEU A 114 -20.10 11.39 -8.27
CA LEU A 114 -20.66 10.03 -8.17
C LEU A 114 -21.62 9.91 -6.98
N LEU A 115 -21.20 10.37 -5.80
CA LEU A 115 -22.01 10.28 -4.58
C LEU A 115 -23.27 11.15 -4.63
N SER A 116 -23.19 12.35 -5.20
CA SER A 116 -24.35 13.24 -5.36
C SER A 116 -25.41 12.71 -6.34
N HIS A 117 -25.03 11.80 -7.22
CA HIS A 117 -25.93 11.14 -8.19
C HIS A 117 -26.31 9.71 -7.77
N ASP A 118 -26.05 9.33 -6.51
CA ASP A 118 -26.31 7.99 -5.96
C ASP A 118 -25.69 6.86 -6.81
N VAL A 119 -24.53 7.14 -7.42
CA VAL A 119 -23.77 6.14 -8.18
C VAL A 119 -22.93 5.32 -7.20
N PRO A 120 -23.11 3.99 -7.12
CA PRO A 120 -22.30 3.15 -6.26
C PRO A 120 -20.83 3.24 -6.67
N ALA A 121 -19.96 3.53 -5.69
CA ALA A 121 -18.52 3.61 -5.89
C ALA A 121 -17.77 2.91 -4.75
N SER A 122 -16.64 2.32 -5.09
CA SER A 122 -15.73 1.66 -4.15
C SER A 122 -14.28 1.93 -4.54
N ILE A 123 -13.40 2.00 -3.54
CA ILE A 123 -11.95 2.20 -3.77
C ILE A 123 -11.24 0.88 -3.51
N ILE A 124 -10.43 0.45 -4.47
CA ILE A 124 -9.57 -0.74 -4.34
C ILE A 124 -8.13 -0.30 -4.52
N SER A 125 -7.25 -0.68 -3.59
CA SER A 125 -5.86 -0.25 -3.61
C SER A 125 -4.91 -1.32 -3.09
N VAL A 126 -3.92 -1.67 -3.92
CA VAL A 126 -2.83 -2.60 -3.60
C VAL A 126 -1.61 -1.91 -2.98
N SER A 127 -1.45 -0.61 -3.19
CA SER A 127 -0.22 0.12 -2.82
C SER A 127 -0.39 1.12 -1.67
N TRP A 128 -1.64 1.48 -1.35
CA TRP A 128 -1.94 2.48 -0.32
C TRP A 128 -2.77 1.83 0.77
N SER A 129 -2.37 2.09 2.02
CA SER A 129 -3.11 1.60 3.17
C SER A 129 -4.42 2.37 3.38
N GLN A 130 -5.32 1.78 4.14
CA GLN A 130 -6.61 2.39 4.47
C GLN A 130 -6.45 3.78 5.10
N ASP A 131 -5.50 3.95 6.03
CA ASP A 131 -5.23 5.23 6.67
C ASP A 131 -4.74 6.31 5.69
N MET A 132 -3.94 5.90 4.70
CA MET A 132 -3.49 6.82 3.64
C MET A 132 -4.66 7.27 2.77
N ILE A 133 -5.53 6.33 2.37
CA ILE A 133 -6.70 6.62 1.54
C ILE A 133 -7.69 7.51 2.31
N HIS A 134 -7.99 7.19 3.57
CA HIS A 134 -8.84 8.04 4.42
C HIS A 134 -8.27 9.45 4.53
N THR A 135 -6.96 9.59 4.73
CA THR A 135 -6.31 10.90 4.77
C THR A 135 -6.51 11.66 3.46
N ILE A 136 -6.37 11.01 2.30
CA ILE A 136 -6.63 11.64 1.01
C ILE A 136 -8.10 12.09 0.90
N LEU A 137 -9.04 11.22 1.26
CA LEU A 137 -10.46 11.51 1.11
C LEU A 137 -10.86 12.70 1.98
N GLN A 138 -10.46 12.69 3.25
CA GLN A 138 -10.79 13.76 4.20
C GLN A 138 -10.05 15.07 3.90
N ASP A 139 -8.72 15.03 3.84
CA ASP A 139 -7.91 16.25 3.85
C ASP A 139 -7.71 16.83 2.46
N ALA A 140 -7.83 15.97 1.45
CA ALA A 140 -7.42 16.29 0.10
C ALA A 140 -8.65 16.48 -0.80
N CYS A 141 -9.59 15.55 -0.75
CA CYS A 141 -10.75 15.53 -1.64
C CYS A 141 -12.02 16.15 -1.02
N GLY A 142 -12.05 16.34 0.31
CA GLY A 142 -13.28 16.72 1.02
C GLY A 142 -14.41 15.69 0.86
N ALA A 143 -14.06 14.44 0.50
CA ALA A 143 -15.00 13.39 0.17
C ALA A 143 -15.47 12.64 1.42
N PRO A 144 -16.72 12.12 1.43
CA PRO A 144 -17.22 11.29 2.52
C PRO A 144 -16.39 10.02 2.74
N LEU A 145 -16.13 9.67 4.01
CA LEU A 145 -15.49 8.41 4.40
C LEU A 145 -16.42 7.18 4.24
N SER A 146 -17.64 7.36 3.74
CA SER A 146 -18.63 6.29 3.58
C SER A 146 -18.38 5.39 2.38
N LEU A 147 -17.37 5.67 1.55
CA LEU A 147 -17.01 4.82 0.43
C LEU A 147 -16.41 3.49 0.95
N PRO A 148 -16.90 2.33 0.49
CA PRO A 148 -16.24 1.06 0.73
C PRO A 148 -14.80 1.08 0.19
N ILE A 149 -13.84 0.70 1.03
CA ILE A 149 -12.42 0.65 0.69
C ILE A 149 -11.90 -0.77 0.92
N THR A 150 -11.31 -1.36 -0.12
CA THR A 150 -10.61 -2.65 -0.06
C THR A 150 -9.12 -2.40 -0.29
N CYS A 151 -8.32 -2.52 0.77
CA CYS A 151 -6.88 -2.35 0.70
C CYS A 151 -6.18 -3.00 1.90
N ASN A 152 -4.86 -2.86 1.97
CA ASN A 152 -4.10 -3.22 3.16
C ASN A 152 -4.37 -2.22 4.30
N SER A 153 -4.34 -2.68 5.54
CA SER A 153 -4.51 -1.83 6.72
C SER A 153 -3.39 -2.08 7.72
N PHE A 154 -3.06 -1.05 8.50
CA PHE A 154 -2.08 -1.16 9.57
C PHE A 154 -2.79 -1.46 10.89
N SER A 155 -2.21 -2.35 11.69
CA SER A 155 -2.67 -2.62 13.05
C SER A 155 -2.08 -1.61 14.03
N PHE A 156 -2.93 -0.99 14.86
CA PHE A 156 -2.53 -0.05 15.90
C PHE A 156 -2.88 -0.59 17.28
N ARG A 157 -2.04 -0.32 18.26
CA ARG A 157 -2.34 -0.64 19.66
C ARG A 157 -3.41 0.29 20.20
N GLU A 158 -4.29 -0.24 21.04
CA GLU A 158 -5.40 0.53 21.61
C GLU A 158 -4.93 1.61 22.58
N ASP A 159 -3.84 1.36 23.32
CA ASP A 159 -3.34 2.18 24.42
C ASP A 159 -2.61 3.44 23.96
N ASP A 160 -1.73 3.35 22.97
CA ASP A 160 -0.86 4.45 22.53
C ASP A 160 -1.07 4.85 21.06
N GLN A 161 -2.00 4.20 20.35
CA GLN A 161 -2.29 4.44 18.93
C GLN A 161 -1.05 4.31 18.03
N ARG A 162 -0.03 3.57 18.47
CA ARG A 162 1.14 3.25 17.65
C ARG A 162 0.94 1.95 16.92
N ALA A 163 1.48 1.89 15.72
CA ALA A 163 1.42 0.69 14.91
C ALA A 163 2.21 -0.46 15.55
N THR A 164 1.64 -1.65 15.49
CA THR A 164 2.30 -2.89 15.96
C THR A 164 3.39 -3.35 15.00
N GLY A 165 3.39 -2.84 13.77
CA GLY A 165 4.19 -3.31 12.65
C GLY A 165 3.47 -4.35 11.80
N GLU A 166 2.28 -4.81 12.21
CA GLU A 166 1.50 -5.79 11.46
C GLU A 166 0.67 -5.12 10.35
N ILE A 167 0.59 -5.81 9.21
CA ILE A 167 -0.20 -5.40 8.04
C ILE A 167 -1.29 -6.44 7.81
N SER A 168 -2.55 -6.03 7.84
CA SER A 168 -3.68 -6.87 7.46
C SER A 168 -4.01 -6.66 5.99
N SER A 169 -4.00 -7.74 5.20
CA SER A 169 -4.41 -7.66 3.79
C SER A 169 -5.87 -8.07 3.64
N HIS A 170 -6.70 -7.16 3.13
CA HIS A 170 -8.12 -7.40 2.86
C HIS A 170 -8.40 -7.65 1.37
N MET A 171 -7.37 -7.98 0.59
CA MET A 171 -7.52 -8.44 -0.79
C MET A 171 -8.06 -9.86 -0.76
N THR A 172 -9.38 -10.03 -0.88
CA THR A 172 -9.95 -11.35 -1.16
C THR A 172 -9.44 -11.80 -2.53
N GLY A 173 -8.70 -12.92 -2.56
CA GLY A 173 -8.33 -13.57 -3.81
C GLY A 173 -9.58 -13.87 -4.62
N ALA A 174 -9.58 -13.44 -5.87
CA ALA A 174 -10.56 -13.87 -6.87
C ALA A 174 -10.38 -15.37 -7.16
#